data_AF-A0A2W6C0H0-F1
#
_entry.id   AF-A0A2W6C0H0-F1
#
_cell.length_a   1.000
_cell.length_b   1.000
_cell.length_c   1.000
_cell.angle_alpha   90.00
_cell.angle_beta   90.00
_cell.angle_gamma   90.00
#
_symmetry.space_group_name_H-M   'P 1'
#
loop_
_entity.id
_entity.type
_entity.pdbx_description
1 polymer ?
#
loop_
_entity_poly.entity_id
_entity_poly.type
_entity_poly.pdbx_seq_one_letter_code
_entity_poly.pdbx_strand_id
1 'polypeptide(L)' 'MPSIQIKNVPDEVRLVYRARAAAAGKSLQEYLLGELIENAGRPTLDEVLDRAEGRAGGRLPASFAVQHLRAERECR' A
#
# COMPACT_ATOMS: atom_id res chain seq x y z
N MET A 1 19.83 -5.28 -16.80
CA MET A 1 18.61 -4.80 -16.09
C MET A 1 17.82 -6.02 -15.65
N PRO A 2 17.22 -6.02 -14.45
CA PRO A 2 16.39 -7.14 -14.00
C PRO A 2 15.14 -7.23 -14.88
N SER A 3 14.75 -8.45 -15.25
CA SER A 3 13.53 -8.74 -16.00
C SER A 3 12.69 -9.76 -15.24
N ILE A 4 11.37 -9.59 -15.32
CA ILE A 4 10.40 -10.49 -14.69
C ILE A 4 9.58 -11.13 -15.81
N GLN A 5 9.53 -12.46 -15.82
CA GLN A 5 8.70 -13.21 -16.76
C GLN A 5 7.57 -13.89 -16.00
N ILE A 6 6.33 -13.52 -16.33
CA ILE A 6 5.13 -14.14 -15.75
C ILE A 6 4.67 -15.24 -16.72
N LYS A 7 4.66 -16.49 -16.25
CA LYS A 7 4.24 -17.66 -17.03
C LYS A 7 2.77 -17.98 -16.76
N ASN A 8 2.13 -18.65 -17.72
CA ASN A 8 0.75 -19.15 -17.60
C ASN A 8 -0.29 -18.05 -17.34
N VAL A 9 -0.08 -16.86 -17.88
CA VAL A 9 -1.10 -15.79 -17.83
C VAL A 9 -2.27 -16.21 -18.72
N PRO A 10 -3.51 -16.28 -18.20
CA PRO A 10 -4.67 -16.56 -19.03
C PRO A 10 -4.82 -15.56 -20.17
N ASP A 11 -5.20 -16.04 -21.37
CA ASP A 11 -5.30 -15.19 -22.56
C ASP A 11 -6.30 -14.04 -22.38
N GLU A 12 -7.38 -14.27 -21.66
CA GLU A 12 -8.38 -13.24 -21.29
C GLU A 12 -7.75 -12.09 -20.50
N VAL A 13 -6.88 -12.40 -19.53
CA VAL A 13 -6.18 -11.40 -18.71
C VAL A 13 -5.24 -10.60 -19.58
N ARG A 14 -4.48 -11.28 -20.46
CA ARG A 14 -3.59 -10.62 -21.42
C ARG A 14 -4.36 -9.68 -22.34
N LEU A 15 -5.55 -10.07 -22.81
CA LEU A 15 -6.38 -9.24 -23.69
C LEU A 15 -6.87 -7.97 -22.98
N VAL A 16 -7.37 -8.11 -21.76
CA VAL A 16 -7.83 -6.98 -20.92
C VAL A 16 -6.69 -5.99 -20.70
N TYR A 17 -5.52 -6.47 -20.30
CA TYR A 17 -4.37 -5.61 -20.05
C TYR A 17 -3.84 -4.94 -21.31
N ARG A 18 -3.85 -5.64 -22.45
CA ARG A 18 -3.48 -5.05 -23.74
C ARG A 18 -4.42 -3.91 -24.14
N ALA A 19 -5.73 -4.08 -23.94
CA ALA A 19 -6.72 -3.04 -24.21
C ALA A 19 -6.53 -1.81 -23.29
N ARG A 20 -6.29 -2.03 -21.99
CA ARG A 20 -6.01 -0.95 -21.03
C ARG A 20 -4.72 -0.20 -21.36
N ALA A 21 -3.66 -0.92 -21.71
CA ALA A 21 -2.39 -0.31 -22.11
C ALA A 21 -2.55 0.56 -23.36
N ALA A 22 -3.28 0.07 -24.37
CA ALA A 22 -3.60 0.84 -25.57
C ALA A 22 -4.43 2.09 -25.26
N ALA A 23 -5.45 1.98 -24.40
CA ALA A 23 -6.25 3.13 -23.96
C ALA A 23 -5.42 4.18 -23.20
N ALA A 24 -4.38 3.75 -22.49
CA ALA A 24 -3.44 4.62 -21.80
C ALA A 24 -2.30 5.15 -22.69
N GLY A 25 -2.24 4.76 -23.98
CA GLY A 25 -1.17 5.13 -24.89
C GLY A 25 0.21 4.55 -24.52
N LYS A 26 0.24 3.44 -23.77
CA LYS A 26 1.46 2.80 -23.26
C LYS A 26 1.67 1.44 -23.92
N SER A 27 2.91 0.98 -24.04
CA SER A 27 3.15 -0.44 -24.32
C SER A 27 2.65 -1.29 -23.16
N LEU A 28 2.32 -2.57 -23.44
CA LEU A 28 1.86 -3.50 -22.40
C LEU A 28 2.89 -3.64 -21.27
N GLN A 29 4.18 -3.64 -21.62
CA GLN A 29 5.26 -3.75 -20.64
C GLN A 29 5.33 -2.50 -19.74
N GLU A 30 5.24 -1.30 -20.29
CA GLU A 30 5.25 -0.06 -19.50
C GLU A 30 4.01 0.07 -18.61
N TYR A 31 2.85 -0.35 -19.13
CA TYR A 31 1.60 -0.35 -18.36
C TYR A 31 1.70 -1.30 -17.15
N LEU A 32 2.13 -2.53 -17.36
CA LEU A 32 2.30 -3.53 -16.29
C LEU A 32 3.39 -3.14 -15.31
N LEU A 33 4.50 -2.56 -15.77
CA LEU A 33 5.55 -2.07 -14.89
C LEU A 33 5.00 -0.96 -13.97
N GLY A 34 4.19 -0.05 -14.51
CA GLY A 34 3.51 0.98 -13.72
C GLY A 34 2.65 0.37 -12.62
N GLU A 35 1.77 -0.58 -12.96
CA GLU A 35 0.95 -1.27 -11.95
C GLU A 35 1.79 -2.00 -10.90
N LEU A 36 2.88 -2.67 -11.30
CA LEU A 36 3.76 -3.36 -10.36
C LEU A 36 4.43 -2.40 -9.38
N ILE A 37 4.89 -1.24 -9.85
CA ILE A 37 5.49 -0.20 -9.01
C ILE A 37 4.44 0.37 -8.05
N GLU A 38 3.24 0.68 -8.53
CA GLU A 38 2.16 1.21 -7.70
C GLU A 38 1.71 0.21 -6.64
N ASN A 39 1.59 -1.07 -6.99
CA ASN A 39 1.22 -2.12 -6.05
C ASN A 39 2.34 -2.39 -5.03
N ALA A 40 3.61 -2.43 -5.45
CA ALA A 40 4.74 -2.62 -4.53
C ALA A 40 4.96 -1.42 -3.60
N GLY A 41 4.56 -0.21 -4.03
CA GLY A 41 4.65 1.00 -3.21
C GLY A 41 3.59 1.09 -2.10
N ARG A 42 2.55 0.27 -2.15
CA ARG A 42 1.48 0.23 -1.14
C ARG A 42 1.70 -0.94 -0.20
N PRO A 43 1.99 -0.70 1.10
CA PRO A 43 2.12 -1.79 2.03
C PRO A 43 0.78 -2.52 2.15
N THR A 44 0.84 -3.84 2.17
CA THR A 44 -0.34 -4.67 2.43
C THR A 44 -0.83 -4.46 3.86
N LEU A 45 -2.10 -4.78 4.14
CA LEU A 45 -2.63 -4.70 5.49
C LEU A 45 -1.82 -5.55 6.46
N ASP A 46 -1.39 -6.73 6.03
CA ASP A 46 -0.55 -7.66 6.78
C ASP A 46 0.80 -7.00 7.13
N GLU A 47 1.49 -6.42 6.16
CA GLU A 47 2.74 -5.67 6.39
C GLU A 47 2.56 -4.44 7.30
N VAL A 48 1.39 -3.79 7.27
CA VAL A 48 1.06 -2.69 8.18
C VAL A 48 0.83 -3.22 9.59
N LEU A 49 0.13 -4.35 9.75
CA LEU A 49 -0.14 -4.99 11.03
C LEU A 49 1.15 -5.54 11.64
N ASP A 50 1.99 -6.23 10.88
CA ASP A 50 3.34 -6.68 11.31
C ASP A 50 4.20 -5.49 11.76
N ARG A 51 4.17 -4.38 11.01
CA ARG A 51 4.86 -3.15 11.41
C ARG A 51 4.26 -2.54 12.68
N ALA A 52 2.96 -2.67 12.90
CA ALA A 52 2.29 -2.19 14.10
C ALA A 52 2.61 -3.07 15.31
N GLU A 53 2.73 -4.38 15.14
CA GLU A 53 3.19 -5.31 16.19
C GLU A 53 4.65 -5.06 16.58
N GLY A 54 5.51 -4.77 15.59
CA GLY A 54 6.91 -4.38 15.82
C GLY A 54 7.07 -3.04 16.54
N ARG A 55 6.07 -2.15 16.47
CA ARG A 55 5.98 -1.01 17.38
C ARG A 55 5.36 -1.52 18.66
N ALA A 56 6.18 -1.90 19.62
CA ALA A 56 5.72 -2.00 21.00
C ALA A 56 4.98 -0.69 21.32
N GLY A 57 3.64 -0.74 21.35
CA GLY A 57 2.81 0.43 21.58
C GLY A 57 3.35 1.14 22.81
N GLY A 58 3.60 2.44 22.70
CA GLY A 58 4.17 3.21 23.80
C GLY A 58 3.31 3.00 25.05
N ARG A 59 3.90 2.47 26.13
CA ARG A 59 3.21 2.40 27.41
C ARG A 59 3.14 3.80 27.98
N LEU A 60 1.97 4.40 27.92
CA LEU A 60 1.66 5.63 28.63
C LEU A 60 0.72 5.30 29.79
N PRO A 61 0.98 5.82 30.99
CA PRO A 61 0.06 5.66 32.10
C PRO A 61 -1.25 6.40 31.80
N ALA A 62 -2.40 5.81 32.15
CA ALA A 62 -3.71 6.38 31.88
C ALA A 62 -3.87 7.81 32.44
N SER A 63 -3.18 8.12 33.54
CA SER A 63 -3.12 9.46 34.14
C SER A 63 -2.59 10.52 33.17
N PHE A 64 -1.61 10.18 32.34
CA PHE A 64 -1.03 11.10 31.35
C PHE A 64 -2.07 11.49 30.29
N ALA A 65 -2.82 10.51 29.78
CA ALA A 65 -3.90 10.75 28.82
C ALA A 65 -5.02 11.61 29.42
N VAL A 66 -5.42 11.31 30.67
CA VAL A 66 -6.47 12.06 31.37
C VAL A 66 -6.04 13.51 31.63
N GLN A 67 -4.79 13.75 32.03
CA GLN A 67 -4.28 15.11 32.26
C GLN A 67 -4.30 15.95 30.98
N HIS A 68 -3.86 15.40 29.86
CA HIS A 68 -3.88 16.10 28.58
C HIS A 68 -5.30 16.43 28.10
N LEU A 69 -6.24 15.50 28.26
CA LEU A 69 -7.65 15.73 27.91
C LEU A 69 -8.32 16.78 28.81
N ARG A 70 -7.93 16.85 30.09
CA ARG A 70 -8.43 17.89 31.01
C ARG A 70 -7.89 19.26 30.60
N ALA A 71 -6.58 19.36 30.34
CA ALA A 71 -5.96 20.60 29.90
C ALA A 71 -6.59 21.14 28.59
N GLU A 72 -6.89 20.28 27.61
CA GLU A 72 -7.61 20.70 26.39
C GLU A 72 -9.03 21.22 26.67
N ARG A 73 -9.75 20.61 27.62
CA ARG A 73 -11.11 21.02 27.98
C ARG A 73 -11.13 22.33 28.77
N GLU A 74 -10.10 22.58 29.57
CA GLU A 74 -9.98 23.80 30.38
C GLU A 74 -9.57 25.02 29.55
N CYS A 75 -8.92 24.81 28.40
CA CYS A 75 -8.60 25.86 27.43
C CYS A 75 -9.74 26.16 26.42
N ARG A 76 -10.88 25.45 26.50
CA ARG A 76 -12.04 25.62 25.62
C ARG A 76 -13.17 26.34 26.34
#